data_AF-A0A1U9KTI7-F1
#
_entry.id   AF-A0A1U9KTI7-F1
#
_cell.length_a   1.000
_cell.length_b   1.000
_cell.length_c   1.000
_cell.angle_alpha   90.00
_cell.angle_beta   90.00
_cell.angle_gamma   90.00
#
_symmetry.space_group_name_H-M   'P 1'
#
loop_
_entity.id
_entity.type
_entity.pdbx_description
1 polymer ?
#
loop_
_entity_poly.entity_id
_entity_poly.type
_entity_poly.pdbx_seq_one_letter_code
_entity_poly.pdbx_strand_id
1 'polypeptide(L)' 'MTDLKIRELPDEKPVRMTVALPPDIHRDLLAYAALLSGNDGAMDPARLVAPMLRQFMMSDKGFARARRKEKGPSSEK' A
#
# COMPACT_ATOMS: atom_id res chain seq x y z
N MET A 1 18.09 -3.23 13.26
CA MET A 1 17.86 -3.33 11.81
C MET A 1 16.36 -3.53 11.62
N THR A 2 15.63 -2.46 11.31
CA THR A 2 14.19 -2.51 11.05
C THR A 2 13.98 -2.79 9.57
N ASP A 3 13.69 -4.05 9.24
CA ASP A 3 13.33 -4.44 7.88
C ASP A 3 11.91 -3.95 7.56
N LEU A 4 11.82 -2.77 6.94
CA LEU A 4 10.56 -2.22 6.45
C LEU A 4 10.16 -2.92 5.15
N LYS A 5 8.88 -3.29 5.06
CA LYS A 5 8.30 -3.96 3.89
C LYS A 5 8.16 -3.06 2.65
N ILE A 6 8.16 -1.74 2.83
CA ILE A 6 8.12 -0.78 1.72
C ILE A 6 9.55 -0.28 1.49
N ARG A 7 10.07 -0.52 0.29
CA ARG A 7 11.42 -0.11 -0.11
C ARG A 7 11.41 1.09 -1.06
N GLU A 8 10.37 1.22 -1.89
CA GLU A 8 10.24 2.30 -2.87
C GLU A 8 8.76 2.70 -3.03
N LEU A 9 8.51 3.99 -3.26
CA LEU A 9 7.19 4.54 -3.57
C LEU A 9 7.01 4.59 -5.09
N PRO A 10 6.12 3.79 -5.70
CA PRO A 10 5.95 3.80 -7.15
C PRO A 10 5.27 5.08 -7.65
N ASP A 11 5.75 5.59 -8.78
CA ASP A 11 5.25 6.79 -9.47
C ASP A 11 4.11 6.41 -10.46
N GLU A 12 2.91 6.23 -9.93
CA GLU A 12 1.70 5.89 -10.71
C GLU A 12 0.69 7.05 -10.66
N LYS A 13 -0.10 7.23 -11.74
CA LYS A 13 -1.18 8.25 -11.78
C LYS A 13 -2.20 7.97 -10.66
N PRO A 14 -2.30 8.83 -9.63
CA PRO A 14 -3.11 8.51 -8.46
C PRO A 14 -4.60 8.75 -8.74
N VAL A 15 -5.44 7.82 -8.27
CA VAL A 15 -6.88 8.04 -8.10
C VAL A 15 -7.10 8.49 -6.65
N ARG A 16 -7.72 9.66 -6.46
CA ARG A 16 -7.99 10.19 -5.11
C ARG A 16 -9.17 9.46 -4.48
N MET A 17 -8.96 8.96 -3.26
CA MET A 17 -9.98 8.34 -2.42
C MET A 17 -9.85 8.91 -1.01
N THR A 18 -10.97 9.27 -0.38
CA THR A 18 -11.00 9.70 1.03
C THR A 18 -11.35 8.50 1.90
N VAL A 19 -10.57 8.26 2.96
CA VAL A 19 -10.77 7.14 3.90
C VAL A 19 -10.65 7.65 5.32
N ALA A 20 -11.57 7.22 6.18
CA ALA A 20 -11.48 7.43 7.62
C ALA A 20 -10.64 6.30 8.24
N LEU A 21 -9.67 6.66 9.07
CA LEU A 21 -8.80 5.71 9.76
C LEU A 21 -9.05 5.77 11.28
N PRO A 22 -8.99 4.63 11.97
CA PRO A 22 -8.90 4.60 13.42
C PRO A 22 -7.69 5.41 13.94
N PRO A 23 -7.78 6.06 15.12
CA PRO A 23 -6.72 6.93 15.63
C PRO A 23 -5.38 6.23 15.89
N ASP A 24 -5.41 4.97 16.29
CA ASP A 24 -4.24 4.11 16.48
C ASP A 24 -3.51 3.87 15.16
N ILE A 25 -4.23 3.52 14.10
CA ILE A 25 -3.64 3.33 12.76
C ILE A 25 -2.99 4.60 12.23
N HIS A 26 -3.60 5.77 12.45
CA HIS A 26 -2.99 7.04 12.06
C HIS A 26 -1.66 7.30 12.80
N ARG A 27 -1.59 6.99 14.11
CA ARG A 27 -0.36 7.12 14.89
C ARG A 27 0.74 6.18 14.40
N ASP A 28 0.38 4.94 14.08
CA ASP A 28 1.33 3.96 13.56
C ASP A 28 1.85 4.35 12.16
N LEU A 29 1.00 4.92 11.31
CA LEU A 29 1.42 5.44 10.00
C LEU A 29 2.41 6.61 10.14
N LEU A 30 2.19 7.52 11.09
CA LEU A 30 3.14 8.60 11.38
C LEU A 30 4.49 8.05 11.85
N ALA A 31 4.47 7.08 12.77
CA ALA A 31 5.70 6.44 13.25
C ALA A 31 6.43 5.70 12.11
N TYR A 32 5.70 5.00 11.25
CA TYR A 32 6.27 4.31 10.09
C TYR A 32 6.89 5.31 9.11
N ALA A 33 6.21 6.41 8.82
CA ALA A 33 6.71 7.45 7.92
C ALA A 33 8.01 8.07 8.46
N ALA A 34 8.08 8.34 9.76
CA ALA A 34 9.29 8.85 10.41
C ALA A 34 10.46 7.85 10.35
N LEU A 35 10.19 6.56 10.53
CA LEU A 35 11.22 5.52 10.40
C LEU A 35 11.73 5.38 8.95
N LEU A 36 10.86 5.58 7.97
CA LEU A 36 11.20 5.47 6.55
C LEU A 36 11.91 6.72 6.02
N SER A 37 11.58 7.92 6.51
CA SER A 37 12.21 9.17 6.07
C SER A 37 13.61 9.37 6.65
N GLY A 38 13.95 8.70 7.75
CA GLY A 38 15.29 8.80 8.34
C GLY A 38 15.63 10.25 8.70
N ASN A 39 16.67 10.81 8.06
CA ASN A 39 17.07 12.22 8.23
C ASN A 39 16.42 13.18 7.22
N ASP A 40 15.74 12.66 6.20
CA ASP A 40 15.15 13.43 5.10
C ASP A 40 13.73 13.88 5.45
N GLY A 41 13.62 14.72 6.47
CA GLY A 41 12.40 15.45 6.81
C GLY A 41 11.17 14.58 7.13
N ALA A 42 10.02 15.24 7.29
CA ALA A 42 8.75 14.57 7.57
C ALA A 42 8.11 14.07 6.26
N MET A 43 8.03 12.74 6.09
CA MET A 43 7.27 12.13 5.00
C MET A 43 5.77 12.16 5.30
N ASP A 44 4.97 12.53 4.30
CA ASP A 44 3.50 12.43 4.40
C ASP A 44 3.07 10.96 4.55
N PRO A 45 2.44 10.58 5.68
CA PRO A 45 2.01 9.20 5.94
C PRO A 45 0.98 8.71 4.91
N ALA A 46 0.23 9.60 4.25
CA ALA A 46 -0.73 9.21 3.22
C ALA A 46 -0.06 8.52 2.02
N ARG A 47 1.22 8.85 1.74
CA ARG A 47 1.99 8.22 0.67
C ARG A 47 2.29 6.74 0.93
N LEU A 48 2.19 6.29 2.19
CA LEU A 48 2.39 4.88 2.57
C LEU A 48 1.16 4.01 2.28
N VAL A 49 -0.04 4.59 2.25
CA VAL A 49 -1.29 3.82 2.17
C VAL A 49 -1.35 2.98 0.89
N ALA A 50 -1.09 3.59 -0.26
CA ALA A 50 -1.11 2.89 -1.54
C ALA A 50 -0.11 1.72 -1.63
N PRO A 51 1.20 1.89 -1.35
CA PRO A 51 2.15 0.78 -1.38
C PRO A 51 1.87 -0.29 -0.31
N MET A 52 1.38 0.08 0.89
CA MET A 52 0.96 -0.91 1.90
C MET A 52 -0.19 -1.79 1.39
N LEU A 53 -1.23 -1.19 0.82
CA LEU A 53 -2.36 -1.91 0.24
C LEU A 53 -1.94 -2.77 -0.95
N ARG A 54 -1.05 -2.28 -1.81
CA ARG A 54 -0.49 -3.07 -2.92
C ARG A 54 0.21 -4.32 -2.40
N GLN A 55 1.10 -4.18 -1.42
CA GLN A 55 1.83 -5.30 -0.84
C GLN A 55 0.88 -6.30 -0.16
N PHE A 56 -0.14 -5.81 0.54
CA PHE A 56 -1.18 -6.64 1.14
C PHE A 56 -1.89 -7.48 0.06
N MET A 57 -2.44 -6.84 -0.97
CA MET A 57 -3.13 -7.52 -2.08
C MET A 57 -2.24 -8.50 -2.84
N MET A 58 -0.94 -8.17 -3.02
CA MET A 58 0.02 -9.07 -3.67
C MET A 58 0.29 -10.33 -2.83
N SER A 59 0.33 -10.19 -1.51
CA SER A 59 0.61 -11.30 -0.58
C SER A 59 -0.60 -12.20 -0.32
N ASP A 60 -1.82 -11.71 -0.54
CA ASP A 60 -3.05 -12.46 -0.32
C ASP A 60 -3.32 -13.46 -1.47
N LYS A 61 -3.05 -14.75 -1.20
CA LYS A 61 -3.29 -15.84 -2.15
C LYS A 61 -4.78 -16.05 -2.46
N GLY A 62 -5.67 -15.80 -1.50
CA GLY A 62 -7.11 -15.93 -1.68
C GLY A 62 -7.61 -14.88 -2.66
N PHE A 63 -7.22 -13.62 -2.43
CA PHE A 63 -7.48 -12.52 -3.35
C PHE A 63 -6.91 -12.80 -4.75
N ALA A 64 -5.66 -13.25 -4.84
CA ALA A 64 -5.03 -13.56 -6.12
C ALA A 64 -5.77 -14.66 -6.90
N ARG A 65 -6.33 -15.67 -6.23
CA ARG A 65 -7.15 -16.72 -6.84
C ARG A 65 -8.50 -16.18 -7.32
N ALA A 66 -9.19 -15.40 -6.49
CA ALA A 66 -10.48 -14.80 -6.84
C ALA A 66 -10.34 -13.88 -8.06
N ARG A 67 -9.34 -12.99 -8.06
CA ARG A 67 -9.06 -12.06 -9.16
C ARG A 67 -8.78 -12.77 -10.49
N ARG A 68 -8.12 -13.93 -10.46
CA ARG A 68 -7.90 -14.75 -11.67
C ARG A 68 -9.18 -15.38 -12.22
N LYS A 69 -10.12 -15.76 -11.34
CA LYS A 69 -11.42 -16.31 -11.74
C LYS A 69 -12.32 -15.24 -12.35
N GLU A 70 -12.31 -14.03 -11.81
CA GLU A 70 -13.01 -12.87 -12.39
C GLU A 70 -12.43 -12.46 -13.74
N LYS A 71 -11.10 -12.57 -13.90
CA LYS A 71 -10.43 -12.44 -15.20
C LYS A 71 -10.42 -13.74 -16.02
N GLY A 72 -11.39 -14.64 -15.80
CA GLY A 72 -11.59 -15.83 -16.64
C GLY A 72 -11.52 -15.45 -18.13
N PRO A 73 -11.05 -16.36 -19.01
CA PRO A 73 -10.51 -16.01 -20.31
C PRO A 73 -11.47 -15.05 -21.00
N SER A 74 -11.02 -13.81 -21.22
CA SER A 74 -11.62 -12.95 -22.23
C SER A 74 -11.69 -13.82 -23.47
N SER A 75 -12.90 -14.29 -23.78
CA SER A 75 -13.14 -15.29 -24.79
C SER A 75 -12.49 -14.80 -26.08
N GLU A 76 -11.66 -15.67 -26.63
CA GLU A 76 -11.09 -15.57 -27.96
C GLU A 76 -12.20 -15.22 -28.97
N LYS A 77 -11.99 -14.13 -29.73
CA LYS A 77 -12.31 -14.01 -31.15
C LYS A 77 -11.47 -12.91 -31.76
#